data_AF-A0A0R1TP04-F1
#
_entry.id   AF-A0A0R1TP04-F1
#
_cell.length_a   1.000
_cell.length_b   1.000
_cell.length_c   1.000
_cell.angle_alpha   90.00
_cell.angle_beta   90.00
_cell.angle_gamma   90.00
#
_symmetry.space_group_name_H-M   'P 1'
#
loop_
_entity.id
_entity.type
_entity.pdbx_description
1 polymer ?
#
loop_
_entity_poly.entity_id
_entity_poly.type
_entity_poly.pdbx_seq_one_letter_code
_entity_poly.pdbx_strand_id
1 'polypeptide(L)'
;MRRKKIITEESKQIIGDLLSKERYLALEPRLNLDVEHYLKNRNILEAINLNTIRWQSQQNREFTRILVTANTSSGKSTLVNALLGLNVVATAQESKTAAVTQIIESYTGTRIINNENLIRAPFLMKKYTSNRLAVIDTPGVNDAQNPKYVKLTKEAILKNNYSYLVYVIGTPGSIEEFNYMRWIIKHVEHEKIIFVLNKIDNYQASEDNVISTLTKLKFDLEKIGYPNAIIYPMSAYAAYLIKRHEFANDLDNDELDEYEYLIKKFKRPQNNLSQTKVRNVKFLDLLSICGMLAFENKIRGELNYETSIH
;
A
#
# COMPACT_ATOMS: atom_id res chain seq x y z
N MET A 1 -40.40 -28.68 -24.01
CA MET A 1 -40.42 -27.28 -23.52
C MET A 1 -39.22 -27.03 -22.61
N ARG A 2 -38.17 -26.36 -23.10
CA ARG A 2 -37.03 -25.93 -22.26
C ARG A 2 -37.42 -24.66 -21.51
N ARG A 3 -37.42 -24.70 -20.18
CA ARG A 3 -37.70 -23.54 -19.31
C ARG A 3 -36.69 -22.43 -19.64
N LYS A 4 -37.16 -21.28 -20.13
CA LYS A 4 -36.37 -20.04 -20.20
C LYS A 4 -35.91 -19.72 -18.76
N LYS A 5 -34.61 -19.85 -18.47
CA LYS A 5 -34.04 -19.32 -17.24
C LYS A 5 -34.04 -17.80 -17.37
N ILE A 6 -35.01 -17.16 -16.73
CA ILE A 6 -35.07 -15.71 -16.58
C ILE A 6 -33.86 -15.31 -15.74
N ILE A 7 -33.00 -14.47 -16.32
CA ILE A 7 -31.88 -13.86 -15.60
C ILE A 7 -32.49 -12.90 -14.59
N THR A 8 -32.21 -13.13 -13.31
CA THR A 8 -32.74 -12.31 -12.22
C THR A 8 -32.12 -10.92 -12.27
N GLU A 9 -32.82 -9.91 -11.74
CA GLU A 9 -32.28 -8.54 -11.63
C GLU A 9 -30.96 -8.51 -10.83
N GLU A 10 -30.80 -9.38 -9.84
CA GLU A 10 -29.54 -9.63 -9.13
C GLU A 10 -28.38 -9.98 -10.08
N SER A 11 -28.63 -10.84 -11.07
CA SER A 11 -27.61 -11.29 -12.02
C SER A 11 -27.18 -10.15 -12.96
N LYS A 12 -28.12 -9.26 -13.33
CA LYS A 12 -27.81 -8.07 -14.13
C LYS A 12 -27.00 -7.06 -13.34
N GLN A 13 -27.31 -6.88 -12.06
CA GLN A 13 -26.59 -5.98 -11.17
C GLN A 13 -25.14 -6.43 -10.94
N ILE A 14 -24.93 -7.74 -10.73
CA ILE A 14 -23.59 -8.34 -10.62
C ILE A 14 -22.75 -8.12 -11.90
N ILE A 15 -23.36 -8.25 -13.08
CA ILE A 15 -22.68 -7.98 -14.36
C ILE A 15 -22.33 -6.49 -14.49
N GLY A 16 -23.24 -5.61 -14.08
CA GLY A 16 -23.00 -4.16 -14.01
C GLY A 16 -21.89 -3.76 -13.04
N ASP A 17 -21.71 -4.50 -11.95
CA ASP A 17 -20.65 -4.28 -10.95
C ASP A 17 -19.30 -4.89 -11.37
N LEU A 18 -19.30 -5.96 -12.17
CA LEU A 18 -18.09 -6.64 -12.69
C LEU A 18 -17.40 -5.87 -13.82
N LEU A 19 -18.18 -5.13 -14.60
CA LEU A 19 -17.68 -4.19 -15.58
C LEU A 19 -17.61 -2.83 -14.87
N SER A 20 -16.41 -2.39 -14.47
CA SER A 20 -16.26 -1.01 -14.00
C SER A 20 -16.97 -0.07 -15.00
N LYS A 21 -17.68 0.95 -14.52
CA LYS A 21 -18.50 1.83 -15.37
C LYS A 21 -17.75 2.31 -16.63
N GLU A 22 -16.44 2.52 -16.51
CA GLU A 22 -15.51 2.83 -17.61
C GLU A 22 -15.24 1.66 -18.59
N ARG A 23 -15.14 0.41 -18.13
CA ARG A 23 -15.04 -0.78 -18.99
C ARG A 23 -16.35 -1.11 -19.69
N TYR A 24 -17.49 -0.89 -19.04
CA TYR A 24 -18.80 -1.01 -19.67
C TYR A 24 -18.95 0.02 -20.80
N LEU A 25 -18.66 1.30 -20.53
CA LEU A 25 -18.71 2.39 -21.51
C LEU A 25 -17.68 2.25 -22.64
N ALA A 26 -16.48 1.73 -22.37
CA ALA A 26 -15.48 1.45 -23.41
C ALA A 26 -15.84 0.26 -24.31
N LEU A 27 -16.66 -0.67 -23.82
CA LEU A 27 -17.17 -1.81 -24.59
C LEU A 27 -18.52 -1.51 -25.24
N GLU A 28 -19.24 -0.48 -24.80
CA GLU A 28 -20.59 -0.10 -25.26
C GLU A 28 -20.71 0.02 -26.79
N PRO A 29 -19.74 0.60 -27.53
CA PRO A 29 -19.81 0.65 -29.00
C PRO A 29 -19.64 -0.72 -29.67
N ARG A 30 -18.99 -1.69 -28.99
CA ARG A 30 -18.77 -3.07 -29.47
C ARG A 30 -19.81 -4.07 -28.93
N LEU A 31 -20.59 -3.68 -27.91
CA LEU A 31 -21.63 -4.48 -27.25
C LEU A 31 -23.00 -4.37 -27.92
N ASN A 32 -23.11 -3.69 -29.06
CA ASN A 32 -24.26 -3.81 -29.98
C ASN A 32 -24.42 -5.23 -30.58
N LEU A 33 -23.57 -6.19 -30.18
CA LEU A 33 -23.81 -7.61 -30.36
C LEU A 33 -24.65 -8.15 -29.19
N ASP A 34 -25.94 -8.25 -29.47
CA ASP A 34 -27.00 -8.98 -28.77
C ASP A 34 -26.54 -9.77 -27.51
N VAL A 35 -26.95 -9.29 -26.34
CA VAL A 35 -26.69 -9.94 -25.05
C VAL A 35 -27.17 -11.40 -25.06
N GLU A 36 -28.20 -11.76 -25.84
CA GLU A 36 -28.60 -13.16 -26.02
C GLU A 36 -27.51 -14.04 -26.67
N HIS A 37 -26.70 -13.49 -27.59
CA HIS A 37 -25.61 -14.22 -28.23
C HIS A 37 -24.52 -14.58 -27.22
N TYR A 38 -24.16 -13.63 -26.35
CA TYR A 38 -23.20 -13.83 -25.26
C TYR A 38 -23.69 -14.88 -24.25
N LEU A 39 -24.98 -14.84 -23.90
CA LEU A 39 -25.60 -15.79 -22.97
C LEU A 39 -25.82 -17.20 -23.58
N LYS A 40 -25.88 -17.34 -24.91
CA LYS A 40 -25.97 -18.65 -25.58
C LYS A 40 -24.60 -19.31 -25.72
N ASN A 41 -23.51 -18.54 -25.66
CA ASN A 41 -22.16 -19.06 -25.77
C ASN A 41 -21.67 -19.58 -24.41
N ARG A 42 -21.62 -20.91 -24.24
CA ARG A 42 -21.19 -21.57 -23.01
C ARG A 42 -19.83 -21.08 -22.52
N ASN A 43 -18.88 -20.86 -23.43
CA ASN A 43 -17.53 -20.45 -23.05
C ASN A 43 -17.49 -19.04 -22.44
N ILE A 44 -18.37 -18.15 -22.91
CA ILE A 44 -18.46 -16.79 -22.38
C ILE A 44 -19.18 -16.79 -21.03
N LEU A 45 -20.29 -17.52 -20.91
CA LEU A 45 -20.97 -17.72 -19.63
C LEU A 45 -20.05 -18.33 -18.57
N GLU A 46 -19.25 -19.31 -18.95
CA GLU A 46 -18.28 -19.96 -18.07
C GLU A 46 -17.19 -18.97 -17.64
N ALA A 47 -16.67 -18.16 -18.56
CA ALA A 47 -15.73 -17.09 -18.23
C ALA A 47 -16.33 -16.03 -17.28
N ILE A 48 -17.58 -15.60 -17.49
CA ILE A 48 -18.29 -14.68 -16.59
C ILE A 48 -18.48 -15.31 -15.21
N ASN A 49 -18.91 -16.57 -15.15
CA ASN A 49 -19.13 -17.28 -13.89
C ASN A 49 -17.82 -17.46 -13.12
N LEU A 50 -16.74 -17.85 -13.80
CA LEU A 50 -15.40 -17.97 -13.21
C LEU A 50 -14.90 -16.61 -12.69
N ASN A 51 -15.11 -15.53 -13.42
CA ASN A 51 -14.74 -14.18 -12.96
C ASN A 51 -15.59 -13.72 -11.76
N THR A 52 -16.87 -14.07 -11.74
CA THR A 52 -17.79 -13.79 -10.62
C THR A 52 -17.36 -14.56 -9.36
N ILE A 53 -17.10 -15.86 -9.49
CA ILE A 53 -16.61 -16.71 -8.40
C ILE A 53 -15.24 -16.20 -7.91
N ARG A 54 -14.32 -15.84 -8.82
CA ARG A 54 -13.03 -15.25 -8.46
C ARG A 54 -13.21 -13.94 -7.70
N TRP A 55 -14.08 -13.05 -8.17
CA TRP A 55 -14.39 -11.79 -7.50
C TRP A 55 -14.97 -12.03 -6.10
N GLN A 56 -15.96 -12.91 -5.96
CA GLN A 56 -16.55 -13.27 -4.66
C GLN A 56 -15.50 -13.88 -3.72
N SER A 57 -14.63 -14.77 -4.23
CA SER A 57 -13.54 -15.34 -3.44
C SER A 57 -12.55 -14.28 -2.97
N GLN A 58 -12.28 -13.25 -3.78
CA GLN A 58 -11.43 -12.13 -3.40
C GLN A 58 -12.09 -11.27 -2.30
N GLN A 59 -13.41 -11.03 -2.38
CA GLN A 59 -14.13 -10.29 -1.33
C GLN A 59 -14.08 -10.99 0.04
N ASN A 60 -14.02 -12.32 0.06
CA ASN A 60 -14.03 -13.11 1.29
C ASN A 60 -12.62 -13.38 1.86
N ARG A 61 -11.55 -12.92 1.20
CA ARG A 61 -10.20 -13.03 1.78
C ARG A 61 -10.03 -12.08 2.96
N GLU A 62 -9.43 -12.58 4.02
CA GLU A 62 -9.01 -11.75 5.14
C GLU A 62 -7.97 -10.71 4.70
N PHE A 63 -7.97 -9.59 5.40
CA PHE A 63 -6.99 -8.53 5.18
C PHE A 63 -5.75 -8.83 6.01
N THR A 64 -4.58 -8.73 5.40
CA THR A 64 -3.39 -8.45 6.18
C THR A 64 -3.55 -7.05 6.76
N ARG A 65 -3.58 -6.94 8.08
CA ARG A 65 -3.74 -5.66 8.78
C ARG A 65 -2.35 -5.14 9.13
N ILE A 66 -2.01 -3.97 8.64
CA ILE A 66 -0.77 -3.28 9.02
C ILE A 66 -1.10 -2.07 9.89
N LEU A 67 -0.45 -1.93 11.03
CA LEU A 67 -0.50 -0.72 11.83
C LEU A 67 0.73 0.12 11.52
N VAL A 68 0.54 1.36 11.08
CA VAL A 68 1.65 2.25 10.71
C VAL A 68 1.81 3.30 11.80
N THR A 69 2.99 3.31 12.42
CA THR A 69 3.36 4.29 13.45
C THR A 69 4.68 4.97 13.07
N ALA A 70 4.86 6.21 13.51
CA ALA A 70 6.06 6.98 13.23
C ALA A 70 6.23 8.15 14.19
N ASN A 71 7.44 8.69 14.26
CA ASN A 71 7.65 10.03 14.76
C ASN A 71 7.12 11.05 13.74
N THR A 72 6.71 12.23 14.20
CA THR A 72 6.18 13.32 13.36
C THR A 72 7.14 13.61 12.20
N SER A 73 6.58 13.87 11.01
CA SER A 73 7.35 14.18 9.79
C SER A 73 8.22 13.06 9.22
N SER A 74 8.11 11.81 9.67
CA SER A 74 8.86 10.67 9.09
C SER A 74 8.32 10.18 7.73
N GLY A 75 7.22 10.77 7.24
CA GLY A 75 6.58 10.40 5.97
C GLY A 75 5.60 9.22 6.06
N LYS A 76 5.01 8.99 7.25
CA LYS A 76 3.95 7.99 7.46
C LYS A 76 2.78 8.16 6.48
N SER A 77 2.19 9.35 6.39
CA SER A 77 1.09 9.62 5.46
C SER A 77 1.50 9.37 4.01
N THR A 78 2.73 9.74 3.65
CA THR A 78 3.30 9.48 2.32
C THR A 78 3.41 7.99 2.05
N LEU A 79 3.87 7.19 3.01
CA LEU A 79 3.92 5.72 2.88
C LEU A 79 2.52 5.12 2.72
N VAL A 80 1.54 5.59 3.49
CA VAL A 80 0.16 5.12 3.37
C VAL A 80 -0.40 5.47 1.99
N ASN A 81 -0.28 6.72 1.54
CA ASN A 81 -0.68 7.13 0.19
C ASN A 81 0.05 6.33 -0.89
N ALA A 82 1.34 6.03 -0.70
CA ALA A 82 2.11 5.19 -1.61
C ALA A 82 1.58 3.75 -1.63
N LEU A 83 1.20 3.15 -0.50
CA LEU A 83 0.60 1.80 -0.48
C LEU A 83 -0.72 1.75 -1.25
N LEU A 84 -1.55 2.78 -1.11
CA LEU A 84 -2.80 2.91 -1.84
C LEU A 84 -2.57 3.19 -3.34
N GLY A 85 -1.58 4.04 -3.65
CA GLY A 85 -1.42 4.70 -4.95
C GLY A 85 -2.31 5.93 -5.14
N LEU A 86 -2.90 6.44 -4.05
CA LEU A 86 -3.89 7.52 -4.06
C LEU A 86 -3.58 8.54 -2.96
N ASN A 87 -3.92 9.80 -3.20
CA ASN A 87 -3.84 10.84 -2.18
C ASN A 87 -5.11 10.86 -1.33
N VAL A 88 -5.18 9.99 -0.32
CA VAL A 88 -6.38 9.80 0.53
C VAL A 88 -6.16 10.30 1.95
N VAL A 89 -4.94 10.18 2.46
CA VAL A 89 -4.63 10.60 3.83
C VAL A 89 -4.57 12.11 3.95
N ALA A 90 -4.05 12.84 2.95
CA ALA A 90 -4.00 14.30 2.98
C ALA A 90 -5.40 14.92 2.96
N THR A 91 -6.30 14.37 2.14
CA THR A 91 -7.73 14.73 2.07
C THR A 91 -8.46 14.44 3.38
N ALA A 92 -8.07 13.39 4.11
CA ALA A 92 -8.61 13.12 5.44
C ALA A 92 -8.00 14.04 6.53
N GLN A 93 -6.76 14.50 6.35
CA GLN A 93 -6.01 15.34 7.29
C GLN A 93 -6.38 16.84 7.25
N GLU A 94 -7.11 17.30 6.23
CA GLU A 94 -7.78 18.62 6.28
C GLU A 94 -8.78 18.70 7.44
N SER A 95 -9.26 17.55 7.93
CA SER A 95 -9.92 17.43 9.23
C SER A 95 -8.86 17.20 10.32
N LYS A 96 -8.43 18.27 11.00
CA LYS A 96 -7.44 18.25 12.08
C LYS A 96 -7.94 17.54 13.36
N THR A 97 -8.24 16.25 13.29
CA THR A 97 -8.54 15.43 14.47
C THR A 97 -7.64 14.21 14.42
N ALA A 98 -6.62 14.15 15.28
CA ALA A 98 -5.79 12.96 15.32
C ALA A 98 -6.59 11.79 15.91
N ALA A 99 -7.05 10.94 15.02
CA ALA A 99 -7.72 9.70 15.31
C ALA A 99 -6.91 8.55 14.71
N VAL A 100 -7.14 7.35 15.22
CA VAL A 100 -6.66 6.13 14.58
C VAL A 100 -7.64 5.84 13.44
N THR A 101 -7.16 5.90 12.21
CA THR A 101 -7.98 5.74 11.00
C THR A 101 -7.70 4.38 10.38
N GLN A 102 -8.76 3.63 10.09
CA GLN A 102 -8.67 2.39 9.33
C GLN A 102 -8.90 2.67 7.85
N ILE A 103 -8.05 2.12 6.99
CA ILE A 103 -8.16 2.19 5.55
C ILE A 103 -8.23 0.77 5.01
N ILE A 104 -9.34 0.43 4.36
CA ILE A 104 -9.63 -0.93 3.92
C ILE A 104 -9.76 -0.95 2.40
N GLU A 105 -9.11 -1.92 1.76
CA GLU A 105 -9.21 -2.11 0.32
C GLU A 105 -10.65 -2.35 -0.14
N SER A 106 -11.12 -1.50 -1.06
CA SER A 106 -12.46 -1.45 -1.61
C SER A 106 -12.44 -1.52 -3.13
N TYR A 107 -13.42 -2.23 -3.71
CA TYR A 107 -13.57 -2.36 -5.15
C TYR A 107 -14.60 -1.40 -5.75
N THR A 108 -15.37 -0.72 -4.91
CA THR A 108 -16.46 0.18 -5.33
C THR A 108 -16.07 1.66 -5.26
N GLY A 109 -14.77 1.96 -5.28
CA GLY A 109 -14.23 3.32 -5.15
C GLY A 109 -14.02 3.79 -3.70
N THR A 110 -13.68 5.08 -3.57
CA THR A 110 -13.32 5.72 -2.30
C THR A 110 -14.56 6.20 -1.54
N ARG A 111 -14.69 5.83 -0.26
CA ARG A 111 -15.76 6.26 0.65
C ARG A 111 -15.17 6.54 2.03
N ILE A 112 -15.42 7.74 2.56
CA ILE A 112 -14.99 8.15 3.90
C ILE A 112 -16.19 8.01 4.85
N ILE A 113 -16.00 7.27 5.95
CA ILE A 113 -17.01 6.99 6.99
C ILE A 113 -16.49 7.60 8.29
N ASN A 114 -16.75 8.90 8.48
CA ASN A 114 -16.19 9.70 9.57
C ASN A 114 -16.54 9.15 10.97
N ASN A 115 -17.77 8.69 11.18
CA ASN A 115 -18.24 8.20 12.49
C ASN A 115 -17.47 6.97 12.98
N GLU A 116 -16.82 6.23 12.07
CA GLU A 116 -16.06 5.01 12.38
C GLU A 116 -14.54 5.21 12.22
N ASN A 117 -14.09 6.42 11.85
CA ASN A 117 -12.72 6.67 11.37
C ASN A 117 -12.28 5.62 10.33
N LEU A 118 -13.18 5.30 9.39
CA LEU A 118 -12.97 4.27 8.38
C LEU A 118 -12.97 4.89 6.98
N ILE A 119 -11.98 4.53 6.19
CA ILE A 119 -11.89 4.86 4.77
C ILE A 119 -11.88 3.55 4.00
N ARG A 120 -12.76 3.45 3.01
CA ARG A 120 -12.75 2.39 2.00
C ARG A 120 -12.14 3.00 0.75
N ALA A 121 -11.07 2.44 0.21
CA ALA A 121 -10.38 2.99 -0.96
C ALA A 121 -9.83 1.88 -1.87
N PRO A 122 -9.73 2.10 -3.20
CA PRO A 122 -9.05 1.15 -4.07
C PRO A 122 -7.54 1.17 -3.83
N PHE A 123 -6.91 0.00 -3.84
CA PHE A 123 -5.46 -0.14 -3.78
C PHE A 123 -4.98 -0.45 -5.20
N LEU A 124 -4.22 0.45 -5.80
CA LEU A 124 -3.94 0.42 -7.24
C LEU A 124 -3.03 -0.76 -7.66
N MET A 125 -2.40 -1.46 -6.71
CA MET A 125 -1.59 -2.65 -6.98
C MET A 125 -2.39 -3.96 -7.12
N LYS A 126 -3.73 -3.95 -7.08
CA LYS A 126 -4.57 -5.17 -7.12
C LYS A 126 -4.21 -6.16 -8.25
N LYS A 127 -3.79 -5.68 -9.43
CA LYS A 127 -3.41 -6.57 -10.56
C LYS A 127 -2.17 -7.42 -10.23
N TYR A 128 -1.30 -6.90 -9.38
CA TYR A 128 -0.02 -7.49 -9.03
C TYR A 128 -0.08 -8.26 -7.71
N THR A 129 -1.18 -8.14 -6.95
CA THR A 129 -1.25 -8.63 -5.58
C THR A 129 -2.43 -9.57 -5.35
N SER A 130 -2.22 -10.58 -4.51
CA SER A 130 -3.26 -11.58 -4.20
C SER A 130 -3.91 -11.38 -2.83
N ASN A 131 -3.22 -10.70 -1.92
CA ASN A 131 -3.67 -10.52 -0.54
C ASN A 131 -4.16 -9.08 -0.31
N ARG A 132 -5.31 -9.00 0.36
CA ARG A 132 -5.96 -7.72 0.66
C ARG A 132 -5.25 -7.04 1.81
N LEU A 133 -5.12 -5.73 1.71
CA LEU A 133 -4.43 -4.93 2.72
C LEU A 133 -5.45 -4.06 3.47
N ALA A 134 -5.30 -3.98 4.78
CA ALA A 134 -5.94 -2.97 5.61
C ALA A 134 -4.87 -2.22 6.39
N VAL A 135 -4.92 -0.90 6.35
CA VAL A 135 -3.95 -0.01 7.00
C VAL A 135 -4.62 0.65 8.19
N ILE A 136 -3.99 0.56 9.35
CA ILE A 136 -4.35 1.30 10.56
C ILE A 136 -3.36 2.44 10.66
N ASP A 137 -3.78 3.63 10.23
CA ASP A 137 -2.98 4.85 10.30
C ASP A 137 -3.12 5.45 11.71
N THR A 138 -2.02 5.53 12.46
CA THR A 138 -2.02 6.11 13.80
C THR A 138 -1.51 7.56 13.78
N PRO A 139 -1.89 8.42 14.74
CA PRO A 139 -1.22 9.69 14.96
C PRO A 139 0.30 9.54 15.18
N GLY A 140 1.06 10.58 14.85
CA GLY A 140 2.50 10.64 15.16
C GLY A 140 2.76 10.77 16.67
N VAL A 141 3.81 10.14 17.17
CA VAL A 141 4.09 10.05 18.62
C VAL A 141 5.03 11.12 19.18
N ASN A 142 5.57 12.02 18.34
CA ASN A 142 6.51 13.07 18.75
C ASN A 142 5.86 14.45 18.86
N ASP A 143 4.55 14.51 19.07
CA ASP A 143 3.89 15.78 19.33
C ASP A 143 3.86 16.03 20.84
N ALA A 144 4.91 16.69 21.36
CA ALA A 144 5.00 17.12 22.75
C ALA A 144 3.81 18.01 23.16
N GLN A 145 3.12 18.63 22.19
CA GLN A 145 1.93 19.43 22.44
C GLN A 145 0.65 18.58 22.55
N ASN A 146 0.70 17.28 22.21
CA ASN A 146 -0.47 16.41 22.18
C ASN A 146 -0.24 15.01 22.82
N PRO A 147 -0.13 14.92 24.17
CA PRO A 147 -0.03 13.65 24.90
C PRO A 147 -1.16 12.65 24.59
N LYS A 148 -2.33 13.16 24.20
CA LYS A 148 -3.48 12.36 23.75
C LYS A 148 -3.12 11.48 22.54
N TYR A 149 -2.28 11.96 21.62
CA TYR A 149 -1.92 11.24 20.40
C TYR A 149 -1.01 10.06 20.72
N VAL A 150 -0.03 10.28 21.60
CA VAL A 150 0.82 9.21 22.12
C VAL A 150 -0.02 8.12 22.79
N LYS A 151 -1.00 8.51 23.61
CA LYS A 151 -1.91 7.57 24.28
C LYS A 151 -2.72 6.75 23.27
N LEU A 152 -3.36 7.40 22.29
CA LEU A 152 -4.16 6.73 21.27
C LEU A 152 -3.33 5.75 20.42
N THR A 153 -2.13 6.17 20.00
CA THR A 153 -1.23 5.31 19.23
C THR A 153 -0.79 4.09 20.05
N LYS A 154 -0.38 4.28 21.31
CA LYS A 154 0.01 3.17 22.19
C LYS A 154 -1.16 2.22 22.46
N GLU A 155 -2.37 2.73 22.68
CA GLU A 155 -3.58 1.91 22.85
C GLU A 155 -3.87 1.08 21.59
N ALA A 156 -3.74 1.66 20.39
CA ALA A 156 -3.90 0.93 19.14
C ALA A 156 -2.85 -0.18 18.96
N ILE A 157 -1.60 0.08 19.35
CA ILE A 157 -0.52 -0.91 19.33
C ILE A 157 -0.81 -2.06 20.30
N LEU A 158 -1.22 -1.75 21.54
CA LEU A 158 -1.48 -2.74 22.58
C LEU A 158 -2.74 -3.58 22.32
N LYS A 159 -3.69 -3.10 21.51
CA LYS A 159 -4.84 -3.91 21.05
C LYS A 159 -4.42 -5.10 20.19
N ASN A 160 -3.20 -5.11 19.65
CA ASN A 160 -2.61 -6.22 18.87
C ASN A 160 -3.51 -6.77 17.74
N ASN A 161 -4.38 -5.92 17.16
CA ASN A 161 -5.31 -6.28 16.08
C ASN A 161 -4.69 -5.96 14.71
N TYR A 162 -3.48 -6.45 14.49
CA TYR A 162 -2.73 -6.29 13.25
C TYR A 162 -1.79 -7.49 13.04
N SER A 163 -1.52 -7.77 11.77
CA SER A 163 -0.54 -8.78 11.35
C SER A 163 0.89 -8.22 11.46
N TYR A 164 1.08 -6.95 11.10
CA TYR A 164 2.37 -6.27 11.19
C TYR A 164 2.23 -4.87 11.80
N LEU A 165 3.21 -4.47 12.60
CA LEU A 165 3.48 -3.08 12.96
C LEU A 165 4.60 -2.56 12.08
N VAL A 166 4.31 -1.54 11.28
CA VAL A 166 5.27 -0.85 10.42
C VAL A 166 5.72 0.42 11.14
N TYR A 167 6.98 0.45 11.56
CA TYR A 167 7.60 1.64 12.15
C TYR A 167 8.38 2.43 11.09
N VAL A 168 7.88 3.62 10.76
CA VAL A 168 8.46 4.50 9.74
C VAL A 168 9.45 5.47 10.38
N ILE A 169 10.68 5.40 9.93
CA ILE A 169 11.83 6.21 10.35
C ILE A 169 12.18 7.15 9.20
N GLY A 170 12.14 8.46 9.42
CA GLY A 170 12.56 9.44 8.41
C GLY A 170 14.05 9.76 8.52
N THR A 171 14.45 10.27 9.67
CA THR A 171 15.84 10.62 9.96
C THR A 171 16.23 9.96 11.28
N PRO A 172 17.06 8.91 11.25
CA PRO A 172 17.37 8.15 12.44
C PRO A 172 18.29 8.92 13.40
N GLY A 173 18.11 8.71 14.70
CA GLY A 173 19.11 9.03 15.72
C GLY A 173 18.68 10.02 16.80
N SER A 174 17.40 10.43 16.83
CA SER A 174 16.88 11.19 17.98
C SER A 174 16.69 10.30 19.21
N ILE A 175 16.83 10.88 20.41
CA ILE A 175 16.63 10.15 21.68
C ILE A 175 15.17 9.70 21.80
N GLU A 176 14.24 10.52 21.34
CA GLU A 176 12.80 10.25 21.32
C GLU A 176 12.47 9.03 20.44
N GLU A 177 13.05 8.96 19.25
CA GLU A 177 12.94 7.80 18.36
C GLU A 177 13.48 6.54 18.99
N PHE A 178 14.69 6.60 19.56
CA PHE A 178 15.30 5.46 20.23
C PHE A 178 14.45 4.95 21.40
N ASN A 179 13.92 5.86 22.22
CA ASN A 179 13.03 5.52 23.34
C ASN A 179 11.72 4.90 22.86
N TYR A 180 11.16 5.41 21.76
CA TYR A 180 9.93 4.86 21.21
C TYR A 180 10.14 3.49 20.58
N MET A 181 11.23 3.27 19.84
CA MET A 181 11.64 1.95 19.35
C MET A 181 11.77 0.95 20.49
N ARG A 182 12.46 1.33 21.56
CA ARG A 182 12.63 0.49 22.76
C ARG A 182 11.27 0.17 23.39
N TRP A 183 10.35 1.12 23.42
CA TRP A 183 8.99 0.87 23.90
C TRP A 183 8.25 -0.12 23.00
N ILE A 184 8.29 0.03 21.67
CA ILE A 184 7.64 -0.90 20.73
C ILE A 184 8.18 -2.32 20.92
N ILE A 185 9.50 -2.48 20.91
CA ILE A 185 10.18 -3.79 21.03
C ILE A 185 9.80 -4.51 22.34
N LYS A 186 9.56 -3.77 23.42
CA LYS A 186 9.14 -4.35 24.69
C LYS A 186 7.67 -4.84 24.70
N HIS A 187 6.81 -4.32 23.82
CA HIS A 187 5.36 -4.55 23.88
C HIS A 187 4.78 -5.26 22.66
N VAL A 188 5.57 -5.49 21.61
CA VAL A 188 5.12 -6.11 20.36
C VAL A 188 6.00 -7.30 20.04
N GLU A 189 5.38 -8.42 19.66
CA GLU A 189 6.06 -9.63 19.22
C GLU A 189 7.02 -9.30 18.06
N HIS A 190 8.26 -9.77 18.14
CA HIS A 190 9.32 -9.34 17.22
C HIS A 190 8.97 -9.62 15.76
N GLU A 191 8.46 -10.82 15.46
CA GLU A 191 8.00 -11.22 14.13
C GLU A 191 6.94 -10.31 13.49
N LYS A 192 6.23 -9.49 14.27
CA LYS A 192 5.26 -8.51 13.76
C LYS A 192 5.89 -7.17 13.40
N ILE A 193 7.11 -6.86 13.85
CA ILE A 193 7.70 -5.53 13.69
C ILE A 193 8.45 -5.45 12.35
N ILE A 194 8.11 -4.43 11.56
CA ILE A 194 8.79 -4.10 10.30
C ILE A 194 9.30 -2.66 10.39
N PHE A 195 10.59 -2.47 10.17
CA PHE A 195 11.20 -1.14 10.12
C PHE A 195 11.29 -0.63 8.67
N VAL A 196 10.89 0.61 8.45
CA VAL A 196 11.00 1.30 7.16
C VAL A 196 11.85 2.55 7.34
N LEU A 197 13.00 2.61 6.66
CA LEU A 197 13.83 3.82 6.58
C LEU A 197 13.39 4.61 5.34
N ASN A 198 12.55 5.61 5.55
CA ASN A 198 11.95 6.42 4.50
C ASN A 198 12.79 7.67 4.19
N LYS A 199 12.39 8.42 3.15
CA LYS A 199 13.01 9.67 2.70
C LYS A 199 14.43 9.52 2.16
N ILE A 200 14.77 8.34 1.63
CA ILE A 200 16.07 8.13 0.99
C ILE A 200 16.26 9.06 -0.23
N ASP A 201 15.17 9.55 -0.82
CA ASP A 201 15.18 10.59 -1.84
C ASP A 201 15.81 11.91 -1.39
N ASN A 202 15.88 12.21 -0.08
CA ASN A 202 16.54 13.41 0.42
C ASN A 202 18.06 13.24 0.58
N TYR A 203 18.58 12.02 0.49
CA TYR A 203 19.99 11.76 0.73
C TYR A 203 20.84 12.35 -0.39
N GLN A 204 21.86 13.09 -0.01
CA GLN A 204 22.85 13.65 -0.93
C GLN A 204 24.07 12.74 -0.95
N ALA A 205 24.39 12.15 -2.10
CA ALA A 205 25.47 11.15 -2.18
C ALA A 205 26.86 11.66 -1.76
N SER A 206 27.06 12.98 -1.69
CA SER A 206 28.27 13.62 -1.17
C SER A 206 28.36 13.65 0.35
N GLU A 207 27.24 13.55 1.05
CA GLU A 207 27.13 13.77 2.50
C GLU A 207 26.55 12.54 3.21
N ASP A 208 25.60 11.87 2.57
CA ASP A 208 24.83 10.76 3.10
C ASP A 208 25.20 9.42 2.45
N ASN A 209 25.18 8.36 3.25
CA ASN A 209 25.36 7.00 2.77
C ASN A 209 24.29 6.09 3.38
N VAL A 210 23.44 5.52 2.52
CA VAL A 210 22.33 4.65 2.96
C VAL A 210 22.84 3.44 3.74
N ILE A 211 23.97 2.86 3.33
CA ILE A 211 24.56 1.67 3.97
C ILE A 211 25.04 2.01 5.39
N SER A 212 25.71 3.16 5.58
CA SER A 212 26.18 3.57 6.91
C SER A 212 24.99 3.87 7.84
N THR A 213 23.95 4.54 7.34
CA THR A 213 22.73 4.79 8.13
C THR A 213 22.04 3.49 8.53
N LEU A 214 21.88 2.54 7.59
CA LEU A 214 21.33 1.22 7.89
C LEU A 214 22.19 0.46 8.91
N THR A 215 23.51 0.55 8.82
CA THR A 215 24.43 -0.10 9.76
C THR A 215 24.28 0.46 11.16
N LYS A 216 24.22 1.79 11.30
CA LYS A 216 23.99 2.45 12.58
C LYS A 216 22.62 2.07 13.16
N LEU A 217 21.57 2.10 12.35
CA LEU A 217 20.23 1.77 12.80
C LEU A 217 20.10 0.31 13.26
N LYS A 218 20.76 -0.63 12.57
CA LYS A 218 20.85 -2.04 13.02
C LYS A 218 21.55 -2.17 14.36
N PHE A 219 22.67 -1.47 14.54
CA PHE A 219 23.40 -1.46 15.81
C PHE A 219 22.57 -0.87 16.95
N ASP A 220 21.82 0.21 16.70
CA ASP A 220 20.95 0.81 17.70
C ASP A 220 19.77 -0.12 18.06
N LEU A 221 19.23 -0.87 17.09
CA LEU A 221 18.20 -1.90 17.32
C LEU A 221 18.73 -3.08 18.15
N GLU A 222 19.96 -3.54 17.87
CA GLU A 222 20.64 -4.59 18.63
C GLU A 222 20.79 -4.20 20.11
N LYS A 223 21.21 -2.96 20.39
CA LYS A 223 21.36 -2.44 21.77
C LYS A 223 20.08 -2.47 22.58
N ILE A 224 18.92 -2.34 21.94
CA ILE A 224 17.61 -2.33 22.61
C ILE A 224 16.93 -3.70 22.59
N GLY A 225 17.67 -4.76 22.24
CA GLY A 225 17.21 -6.14 22.34
C GLY A 225 16.54 -6.68 21.07
N TYR A 226 16.75 -6.04 19.91
CA TYR A 226 16.19 -6.48 18.64
C TYR A 226 17.29 -6.83 17.61
N PRO A 227 17.98 -7.97 17.80
CA PRO A 227 19.02 -8.39 16.89
C PRO A 227 18.45 -8.83 15.54
N ASN A 228 19.26 -8.77 14.48
CA ASN A 228 18.89 -9.20 13.12
C ASN A 228 17.70 -8.44 12.52
N ALA A 229 17.59 -7.14 12.83
CA ALA A 229 16.52 -6.32 12.29
C ALA A 229 16.55 -6.26 10.75
N ILE A 230 15.41 -6.55 10.13
CA ILE A 230 15.18 -6.28 8.71
C ILE A 230 14.62 -4.86 8.60
N ILE A 231 15.30 -4.03 7.81
CA ILE A 231 14.95 -2.63 7.59
C ILE A 231 14.78 -2.43 6.09
N TYR A 232 13.66 -1.84 5.68
CA TYR A 232 13.36 -1.51 4.29
C TYR A 232 13.69 -0.04 4.00
N PRO A 233 14.86 0.28 3.40
CA PRO A 233 15.14 1.61 2.88
C PRO A 233 14.25 1.90 1.68
N MET A 234 13.61 3.07 1.64
CA MET A 234 12.77 3.46 0.52
C MET A 234 12.58 4.97 0.38
N SER A 235 12.10 5.36 -0.80
CA SER A 235 11.38 6.62 -0.99
C SER A 235 9.90 6.33 -1.19
N ALA A 236 9.11 6.53 -0.13
CA ALA A 236 7.66 6.45 -0.23
C ALA A 236 7.10 7.48 -1.22
N TYR A 237 7.73 8.65 -1.32
CA TYR A 237 7.29 9.71 -2.22
C TYR A 237 7.50 9.34 -3.69
N ALA A 238 8.68 8.82 -4.05
CA ALA A 238 8.92 8.30 -5.39
C ALA A 238 7.93 7.18 -5.74
N ALA A 239 7.67 6.26 -4.80
CA ALA A 239 6.70 5.18 -5.00
C ALA A 239 5.27 5.68 -5.21
N TYR A 240 4.86 6.72 -4.49
CA TYR A 240 3.58 7.40 -4.69
C TYR A 240 3.47 7.97 -6.11
N LEU A 241 4.46 8.75 -6.57
CA LEU A 241 4.47 9.32 -7.92
C LEU A 241 4.48 8.24 -9.00
N ILE A 242 5.26 7.18 -8.84
CA ILE A 242 5.29 6.03 -9.76
C ILE A 242 3.90 5.43 -9.96
N LYS A 243 3.16 5.21 -8.87
CA LYS A 243 1.82 4.62 -8.93
C LYS A 243 0.79 5.58 -9.51
N ARG A 244 0.87 6.86 -9.16
CA ARG A 244 0.00 7.90 -9.71
C ARG A 244 0.19 8.01 -11.21
N HIS A 245 1.44 8.09 -11.68
CA HIS A 245 1.78 8.08 -13.09
C HIS A 245 1.28 6.81 -13.81
N GLU A 246 1.46 5.63 -13.23
CA GLU A 246 1.07 4.36 -13.88
C GLU A 246 -0.46 4.17 -13.98
N PHE A 247 -1.21 4.50 -12.92
CA PHE A 247 -2.61 4.09 -12.80
C PHE A 247 -3.62 5.22 -12.89
N ALA A 248 -3.24 6.45 -12.53
CA ALA A 248 -4.15 7.60 -12.51
C ALA A 248 -3.82 8.62 -13.61
N ASN A 249 -2.54 8.69 -14.04
CA ASN A 249 -2.05 9.57 -15.10
C ASN A 249 -2.49 11.04 -14.92
N ASP A 250 -2.41 11.52 -13.68
CA ASP A 250 -2.95 12.80 -13.21
C ASP A 250 -1.97 13.55 -12.31
N LEU A 251 -0.67 13.36 -12.55
CA LEU A 251 0.37 14.19 -11.97
C LEU A 251 0.32 15.59 -12.59
N ASP A 252 0.48 16.63 -11.77
CA ASP A 252 0.69 17.99 -12.28
C ASP A 252 2.13 18.18 -12.82
N ASN A 253 2.45 19.36 -13.37
CA ASN A 253 3.75 19.61 -13.97
C ASN A 253 4.91 19.51 -12.96
N ASP A 254 4.70 20.00 -11.74
CA ASP A 254 5.73 19.97 -10.69
C ASP A 254 5.95 18.53 -10.22
N GLU A 255 4.86 17.77 -10.02
CA GLU A 255 4.91 16.34 -9.69
C GLU A 255 5.54 15.50 -10.81
N LEU A 256 5.32 15.85 -12.09
CA LEU A 256 5.95 15.18 -13.23
C LEU A 256 7.46 15.43 -13.26
N ASP A 257 7.90 16.68 -13.05
CA ASP A 257 9.32 17.03 -12.98
C ASP A 257 10.01 16.28 -11.82
N GLU A 258 9.36 16.22 -10.66
CA GLU A 258 9.85 15.46 -9.50
C GLU A 258 9.88 13.96 -9.77
N TYR A 259 8.86 13.41 -10.42
CA TYR A 259 8.83 12.00 -10.84
C TYR A 259 10.02 11.67 -11.75
N GLU A 260 10.25 12.46 -12.80
CA GLU A 260 11.37 12.25 -13.73
C GLU A 260 12.72 12.33 -13.03
N TYR A 261 12.90 13.33 -12.16
CA TYR A 261 14.10 13.50 -11.36
C TYR A 261 14.36 12.29 -10.46
N LEU A 262 13.35 11.83 -9.70
CA LEU A 262 13.48 10.73 -8.76
C LEU A 262 13.78 9.41 -9.48
N ILE A 263 13.11 9.13 -10.60
CA ILE A 263 13.42 7.95 -11.42
C ILE A 263 14.86 7.98 -11.92
N LYS A 264 15.33 9.12 -12.42
CA LYS A 264 16.72 9.29 -12.84
C LYS A 264 17.69 9.10 -11.68
N LYS A 265 17.34 9.61 -10.48
CA LYS A 265 18.15 9.49 -9.26
C LYS A 265 18.29 8.02 -8.83
N PHE A 266 17.20 7.27 -8.73
CA PHE A 266 17.19 5.88 -8.24
C PHE A 266 17.72 4.85 -9.26
N LYS A 267 17.75 5.19 -10.55
CA LYS A 267 18.44 4.37 -11.57
C LYS A 267 19.97 4.36 -11.42
N ARG A 268 20.55 5.35 -10.72
CA ARG A 268 22.00 5.38 -10.46
C ARG A 268 22.38 4.27 -9.47
N PRO A 269 23.44 3.46 -9.74
CA PRO A 269 23.79 2.32 -8.90
C PRO A 269 23.91 2.62 -7.40
N GLN A 270 24.47 3.78 -7.04
CA GLN A 270 24.68 4.20 -5.65
C GLN A 270 23.39 4.54 -4.89
N ASN A 271 22.31 4.86 -5.60
CA ASN A 271 21.03 5.22 -5.00
C ASN A 271 19.99 4.09 -5.15
N ASN A 272 20.27 3.07 -5.94
CA ASN A 272 19.32 2.02 -6.26
C ASN A 272 19.03 1.15 -5.02
N LEU A 273 17.76 1.07 -4.63
CA LEU A 273 17.30 0.37 -3.43
C LEU A 273 16.72 -1.02 -3.72
N SER A 274 16.91 -1.54 -4.93
CA SER A 274 16.36 -2.84 -5.34
C SER A 274 16.89 -3.97 -4.45
N GLN A 275 15.99 -4.63 -3.74
CA GLN A 275 16.26 -5.87 -2.98
C GLN A 275 15.64 -7.10 -3.65
N THR A 276 14.80 -6.88 -4.66
CA THR A 276 14.10 -7.94 -5.37
C THR A 276 14.37 -7.79 -6.86
N LYS A 277 14.78 -8.89 -7.50
CA LYS A 277 14.88 -8.95 -8.96
C LYS A 277 13.49 -9.07 -9.54
N VAL A 278 13.14 -8.15 -10.43
CA VAL A 278 11.93 -8.19 -11.22
C VAL A 278 12.33 -8.49 -12.66
N ARG A 279 11.53 -9.30 -13.36
CA ARG A 279 11.74 -9.57 -14.79
C ARG A 279 10.56 -9.00 -15.57
N ASN A 280 10.87 -8.18 -16.58
CA ASN A 280 9.98 -7.80 -17.68
C ASN A 280 8.71 -7.02 -17.30
N VAL A 281 8.69 -6.29 -16.18
CA VAL A 281 7.58 -5.38 -15.83
C VAL A 281 8.14 -4.03 -15.39
N LYS A 282 8.23 -3.08 -16.34
CA LYS A 282 8.83 -1.75 -16.14
C LYS A 282 8.33 -1.05 -14.88
N PHE A 283 7.02 -1.09 -14.62
CA PHE A 283 6.41 -0.51 -13.42
C PHE A 283 6.96 -1.09 -12.12
N LEU A 284 7.08 -2.42 -12.03
CA LEU A 284 7.61 -3.11 -10.85
C LEU A 284 9.12 -2.87 -10.70
N ASP A 285 9.86 -2.72 -11.80
CA ASP A 285 11.27 -2.30 -11.76
C ASP A 285 11.40 -0.92 -11.09
N LEU A 286 10.53 0.04 -11.44
CA LEU A 286 10.52 1.37 -10.83
C LEU A 286 10.21 1.32 -9.32
N LEU A 287 9.26 0.49 -8.89
CA LEU A 287 8.99 0.27 -7.46
C LEU A 287 10.13 -0.45 -6.74
N SER A 288 10.90 -1.29 -7.45
CA SER A 288 12.06 -1.97 -6.88
C SER A 288 13.21 -0.99 -6.62
N ILE A 289 13.55 -0.13 -7.59
CA ILE A 289 14.67 0.81 -7.45
C ILE A 289 14.44 1.87 -6.35
N CYS A 290 13.19 2.20 -6.02
CA CYS A 290 12.86 3.09 -4.90
C CYS A 290 12.59 2.36 -3.58
N GLY A 291 12.77 1.03 -3.53
CA GLY A 291 12.71 0.21 -2.31
C GLY A 291 11.31 -0.23 -1.88
N MET A 292 10.25 0.20 -2.57
CA MET A 292 8.87 -0.09 -2.19
C MET A 292 8.47 -1.55 -2.43
N LEU A 293 8.93 -2.15 -3.53
CA LEU A 293 8.45 -3.47 -3.94
C LEU A 293 8.75 -4.57 -2.90
N ALA A 294 9.96 -4.57 -2.34
CA ALA A 294 10.36 -5.57 -1.36
C ALA A 294 9.52 -5.49 -0.07
N PHE A 295 9.17 -4.26 0.35
CA PHE A 295 8.30 -4.02 1.49
C PHE A 295 6.86 -4.49 1.23
N GLU A 296 6.30 -4.16 0.05
CA GLU A 296 4.96 -4.63 -0.32
C GLU A 296 4.87 -6.14 -0.40
N ASN A 297 5.87 -6.78 -1.01
CA ASN A 297 5.94 -8.24 -1.05
C ASN A 297 5.94 -8.84 0.36
N LYS A 298 6.68 -8.23 1.31
CA LYS A 298 6.71 -8.68 2.70
C LYS A 298 5.35 -8.58 3.38
N ILE A 299 4.69 -7.42 3.32
CA ILE A 299 3.40 -7.21 4.01
C ILE A 299 2.24 -7.93 3.31
N ARG A 300 2.37 -8.26 2.03
CA ARG A 300 1.36 -9.01 1.27
C ARG A 300 1.63 -10.51 1.25
N GLY A 301 2.76 -10.98 1.77
CA GLY A 301 3.11 -12.41 1.74
C GLY A 301 3.38 -12.94 0.33
N GLU A 302 3.89 -12.09 -0.56
CA GLU A 302 4.21 -12.45 -1.95
C GLU A 302 5.69 -12.83 -2.04
N LEU A 303 5.97 -14.14 -2.14
CA LEU A 303 7.30 -14.67 -2.41
C LEU A 303 7.52 -14.70 -3.93
N ASN A 304 8.42 -13.84 -4.41
CA ASN A 304 9.05 -13.86 -5.73
C ASN A 304 8.10 -13.87 -6.95
N TYR A 305 8.22 -12.85 -7.81
CA TYR A 305 7.75 -12.90 -9.21
C TYR A 305 8.61 -13.90 -10.01
N GLU A 306 8.58 -15.18 -9.64
CA GLU A 306 9.03 -16.27 -10.48
C GLU A 306 7.85 -17.14 -10.88
N THR A 307 7.72 -17.29 -12.19
CA THR A 307 6.98 -18.32 -12.94
C THR A 307 5.46 -18.17 -13.07
N SER A 308 5.07 -17.71 -14.25
CA SER A 308 4.50 -18.65 -15.23
C SER A 308 4.76 -18.13 -16.65
N ILE A 309 5.77 -18.73 -17.29
CA ILE A 309 5.82 -18.88 -18.74
C ILE A 309 4.69 -19.86 -19.06
N HIS A 310 3.73 -19.42 -19.87
CA HIS A 310 3.08 -20.21 -20.92
C HIS A 310 2.53 -19.24 -21.96
#